data_AF-A0A6V7UYD0-F1
#
_entry.id   AF-A0A6V7UYD0-F1
#
_cell.length_a   1.000
_cell.length_b   1.000
_cell.length_c   1.000
_cell.angle_alpha   90.00
_cell.angle_beta   90.00
_cell.angle_gamma   90.00
#
_symmetry.space_group_name_H-M   'P 1'
#
loop_
_entity.id
_entity.type
_entity.pdbx_description
1 polymer ?
#
loop_
_entity_poly.entity_id
_entity_poly.type
_entity_poly.pdbx_seq_one_letter_code
_entity_poly.pdbx_strand_id
1 'polypeptide(L)'
;MQETKVVLGIACLSSFLAVFATLVVIPQLYLQINEINVRVRDGVQAFRVNTDSAWNELMDLQIATTPLSKAKSQSFQSLFRVKRQLPDYCICQPLQLTCKKS
;
A
#
# COMPACT_ATOMS: atom_id res chain seq x y z
N MET A 1 -13.20 46.94 40.26
CA MET A 1 -13.52 45.51 40.47
C MET A 1 -14.50 44.93 39.43
N GLN A 2 -15.43 45.70 38.84
CA GLN A 2 -16.37 45.17 37.83
C GLN A 2 -15.70 44.78 36.50
N GLU A 3 -14.82 45.62 35.96
CA GLU A 3 -14.07 45.33 34.71
C GLU A 3 -13.37 43.95 34.75
N THR A 4 -12.71 43.63 35.86
CA THR A 4 -12.01 42.35 36.04
C THR A 4 -12.97 41.16 36.02
N LYS A 5 -14.19 41.31 36.59
CA LYS A 5 -15.21 40.26 36.58
C LYS A 5 -15.79 40.04 35.18
N VAL A 6 -15.94 41.11 34.40
CA VAL A 6 -16.39 41.04 33.00
C VAL A 6 -15.36 40.31 32.13
N VAL A 7 -14.08 40.67 32.24
CA VAL A 7 -12.99 40.02 31.50
C VAL A 7 -12.89 38.53 31.85
N LEU A 8 -12.98 38.20 33.15
CA LEU A 8 -12.97 36.80 33.60
C LEU A 8 -14.17 36.02 33.05
N GLY A 9 -15.36 36.61 33.05
CA GLY A 9 -16.56 36.00 32.49
C GLY A 9 -16.43 35.70 31.00
N ILE A 10 -15.89 36.64 30.22
CA ILE A 10 -15.66 36.45 28.78
C ILE A 10 -14.63 35.33 28.55
N ALA A 11 -13.54 35.31 29.31
CA ALA A 11 -12.52 34.28 29.19
C ALA A 11 -13.04 32.87 29.54
N CYS A 12 -13.89 32.76 30.57
CA CYS A 12 -14.53 31.50 30.93
C CYS A 12 -15.51 31.04 29.83
N LEU A 13 -16.33 31.96 29.30
CA LEU A 13 -17.29 31.65 28.24
C LEU A 13 -16.58 31.22 26.95
N SER A 14 -15.52 31.91 26.54
CA SER A 14 -14.77 31.54 25.32
C SER A 14 -14.14 30.14 25.45
N SER A 15 -13.54 29.84 26.60
CA SER A 15 -12.97 28.52 26.89
C SER A 15 -14.04 27.43 26.90
N PHE A 16 -15.19 27.70 27.53
CA PHE A 16 -16.31 26.77 27.58
C PHE A 16 -16.87 26.49 26.19
N LEU A 17 -17.07 27.53 25.37
CA LEU A 17 -17.53 27.39 23.99
C LEU A 17 -16.53 26.61 23.13
N ALA A 18 -15.23 26.83 23.31
CA ALA A 18 -14.21 26.07 22.59
C ALA A 18 -14.27 24.56 22.91
N VAL A 19 -14.39 24.19 24.20
CA VAL A 19 -14.53 22.79 24.62
C VAL A 19 -15.86 22.20 24.14
N PHE A 20 -16.94 22.97 24.21
CA PHE A 20 -18.24 22.52 23.73
C PHE A 20 -18.24 22.27 22.21
N ALA A 21 -17.61 23.16 21.44
CA ALA A 21 -17.47 23.00 20.01
C ALA A 21 -16.71 21.71 19.65
N THR A 22 -15.61 21.40 20.35
CA THR A 22 -14.86 20.15 20.08
C THR A 22 -15.66 18.91 20.45
N LEU A 23 -16.42 18.94 21.56
CA LEU A 23 -17.30 17.84 21.96
C LEU A 23 -18.40 17.54 20.94
N VAL A 24 -18.90 18.55 20.22
CA VAL A 24 -19.92 18.37 19.17
C VAL A 24 -19.29 17.92 17.86
N VAL A 25 -18.14 18.48 17.49
CA VAL A 25 -17.48 18.24 16.20
C VAL A 25 -16.84 16.86 16.12
N ILE A 26 -16.23 16.37 17.21
CA ILE A 26 -15.56 15.05 17.23
C ILE A 26 -16.50 13.89 16.87
N PRO A 27 -17.70 13.75 17.48
CA PRO A 27 -18.65 12.70 17.11
C PRO A 27 -19.07 12.76 15.64
N GLN A 28 -19.30 13.97 15.11
CA GLN A 28 -19.70 14.16 13.71
C GLN A 28 -18.58 13.69 12.75
N LEU A 29 -17.33 14.07 13.04
CA LEU A 29 -16.16 13.61 12.30
C LEU A 29 -16.03 12.09 12.36
N TYR A 30 -16.24 11.47 13.51
CA TYR A 30 -16.15 10.02 13.66
C TYR A 30 -17.17 9.30 12.78
N LEU A 31 -18.41 9.78 12.73
CA LEU A 31 -19.45 9.24 11.86
C LEU A 31 -19.07 9.33 10.38
N GLN A 32 -18.59 10.50 9.92
CA GLN A 32 -18.15 10.70 8.54
C GLN A 32 -16.97 9.79 8.18
N ILE A 33 -16.00 9.66 9.07
CA ILE A 33 -14.84 8.76 8.88
C ILE A 33 -15.32 7.31 8.76
N ASN A 34 -16.23 6.87 9.64
CA ASN A 34 -16.75 5.52 9.57
C ASN A 34 -17.51 5.26 8.26
N GLU A 35 -18.34 6.22 7.82
CA GLU A 35 -19.05 6.13 6.55
C GLU A 35 -18.09 5.99 5.36
N ILE A 36 -17.06 6.83 5.30
CA ILE A 36 -16.04 6.77 4.25
C ILE A 36 -15.27 5.44 4.30
N ASN A 37 -14.92 4.95 5.49
CA ASN A 37 -14.25 3.65 5.64
C ASN A 37 -15.10 2.49 5.10
N VAL A 38 -16.40 2.48 5.37
CA VAL A 38 -17.32 1.48 4.82
C VAL A 38 -17.35 1.57 3.29
N ARG A 39 -17.53 2.78 2.73
CA ARG A 39 -17.55 2.98 1.27
C ARG A 39 -16.25 2.52 0.60
N VAL A 40 -15.10 2.84 1.19
CA VAL A 40 -13.79 2.41 0.65
C VAL A 40 -13.65 0.89 0.73
N ARG A 41 -14.03 0.27 1.85
CA ARG A 41 -13.97 -1.18 2.00
C ARG A 41 -14.84 -1.89 0.97
N ASP A 42 -16.07 -1.41 0.78
CA ASP A 42 -17.00 -1.96 -0.20
C ASP A 42 -16.48 -1.78 -1.63
N GLY A 43 -15.94 -0.59 -1.95
CA GLY A 43 -15.31 -0.31 -3.22
C GLY A 43 -14.11 -1.20 -3.52
N VAL A 44 -13.23 -1.43 -2.53
CA VAL A 44 -12.07 -2.34 -2.67
C VAL A 44 -12.54 -3.78 -2.87
N GLN A 45 -13.56 -4.23 -2.13
CA GLN A 45 -14.13 -5.55 -2.32
C GLN A 45 -14.71 -5.72 -3.73
N ALA A 46 -15.52 -4.77 -4.19
CA ALA A 46 -16.10 -4.79 -5.52
C ALA A 46 -15.02 -4.77 -6.61
N PHE A 47 -14.01 -3.91 -6.47
CA PHE A 47 -12.87 -3.88 -7.37
C PHE A 47 -12.15 -5.22 -7.44
N ARG A 48 -11.86 -5.84 -6.28
CA ARG A 48 -11.23 -7.17 -6.23
C ARG A 48 -12.04 -8.22 -6.97
N VAL A 49 -13.34 -8.30 -6.72
CA VAL A 49 -14.23 -9.27 -7.38
C VAL A 49 -14.25 -9.03 -8.89
N ASN A 50 -14.41 -7.77 -9.32
CA ASN A 50 -14.46 -7.42 -10.74
C ASN A 50 -13.12 -7.70 -11.44
N THR A 51 -11.99 -7.36 -10.81
CA THR A 51 -10.65 -7.62 -11.36
C THR A 51 -10.33 -9.11 -11.39
N ASP A 52 -10.66 -9.88 -10.35
CA ASP A 52 -10.45 -11.33 -10.34
C ASP A 52 -11.31 -12.02 -11.41
N SER A 53 -12.56 -11.61 -11.57
CA SER A 53 -13.44 -12.09 -12.64
C SER A 53 -12.86 -11.79 -14.03
N ALA A 54 -12.44 -10.54 -14.28
CA ALA A 54 -11.83 -10.17 -15.55
C ALA A 54 -10.50 -10.91 -15.79
N TRP A 55 -9.72 -11.16 -14.73
CA TRP A 55 -8.48 -11.93 -14.80
C TRP A 55 -8.75 -13.38 -15.18
N ASN A 56 -9.78 -14.01 -14.62
CA ASN A 56 -10.17 -15.38 -14.98
C ASN A 56 -10.60 -15.47 -16.45
N GLU A 57 -11.39 -14.51 -16.94
CA GLU A 57 -11.78 -14.46 -18.36
C GLU A 57 -10.56 -14.32 -19.29
N LEU A 58 -9.60 -13.46 -18.94
CA LEU A 58 -8.34 -13.32 -19.68
C LEU A 58 -7.49 -14.58 -19.63
N MET A 59 -7.46 -15.27 -18.48
CA MET A 59 -6.72 -16.51 -18.32
C MET A 59 -7.34 -17.63 -19.17
N ASP A 60 -8.67 -17.73 -19.24
CA ASP A 60 -9.37 -18.70 -20.08
C ASP A 60 -9.04 -18.48 -21.57
N LEU A 61 -8.99 -17.23 -22.02
CA LEU A 61 -8.55 -16.87 -23.38
C LEU A 61 -7.07 -17.22 -23.60
N GLN A 62 -6.20 -16.96 -22.62
CA GLN A 62 -4.80 -17.33 -22.71
C GLN A 62 -4.64 -18.85 -22.79
N ILE A 63 -5.41 -19.63 -22.02
CA ILE A 63 -5.40 -21.09 -22.07
C ILE A 63 -5.90 -21.59 -23.44
N ALA A 64 -6.97 -20.99 -23.97
CA ALA A 64 -7.55 -21.36 -25.25
C ALA A 64 -6.64 -21.01 -26.45
N THR A 65 -5.83 -19.96 -26.35
CA THR A 65 -4.99 -19.45 -27.46
C THR A 65 -3.51 -19.84 -27.34
N THR A 66 -3.06 -20.33 -26.18
CA THR A 66 -1.68 -20.78 -25.99
C THR A 66 -1.54 -22.23 -26.47
N PRO A 67 -0.77 -22.51 -27.55
CA PRO A 67 -0.44 -23.88 -27.90
C PRO A 67 0.38 -24.52 -26.77
N LEU A 68 -0.11 -25.66 -26.27
CA LEU A 68 0.42 -26.47 -25.15
C LEU A 68 1.93 -26.83 -25.28
N SER A 69 2.54 -26.56 -26.43
CA SER A 69 3.92 -26.90 -26.79
C SER A 69 4.99 -25.89 -26.35
N LYS A 70 4.65 -24.65 -25.96
CA LYS A 70 5.67 -23.67 -25.52
C LYS A 70 5.63 -23.53 -24.01
N ALA A 71 6.02 -24.61 -23.34
CA ALA A 71 6.22 -24.64 -21.91
C ALA A 71 7.06 -23.44 -21.47
N LYS A 72 6.50 -22.68 -20.53
CA LYS A 72 7.01 -21.50 -19.82
C LYS A 72 8.26 -21.83 -18.97
N SER A 73 9.25 -22.53 -19.51
CA SER A 73 10.48 -22.91 -18.79
C SER A 73 11.70 -22.10 -19.24
N GLN A 74 11.72 -21.59 -20.47
CA GLN A 74 12.92 -20.94 -21.05
C GLN A 74 12.99 -19.42 -20.88
N SER A 75 11.91 -18.73 -20.47
CA SER A 75 11.91 -17.25 -20.39
C SER A 75 12.43 -16.68 -19.07
N PHE A 76 12.50 -17.48 -18.00
CA PHE A 76 12.89 -16.99 -16.65
C PHE A 76 14.31 -17.36 -16.24
N GLN A 77 15.04 -18.16 -17.03
CA GLN A 77 16.42 -18.55 -16.69
C GLN A 77 17.41 -17.37 -16.72
N SER A 78 17.10 -16.29 -17.44
CA SER A 78 17.93 -15.07 -17.46
C SER A 78 17.67 -14.12 -16.30
N LEU A 79 16.50 -14.23 -15.64
CA LEU A 79 16.12 -13.40 -14.50
C LEU A 79 16.65 -13.96 -13.18
N PHE A 80 16.73 -15.29 -13.06
CA PHE A 80 17.36 -15.95 -11.93
C PHE A 80 18.85 -16.11 -12.17
N ARG A 81 19.61 -15.12 -11.69
CA ARG A 81 21.08 -15.20 -11.65
C ARG A 81 21.49 -16.44 -10.85
N VAL A 82 22.00 -17.47 -11.54
CA VAL A 82 22.60 -18.64 -10.88
C VAL A 82 23.76 -18.13 -10.02
N LYS A 83 23.68 -18.39 -8.72
CA LYS A 83 24.77 -18.08 -7.79
C LYS A 83 26.00 -18.85 -8.26
N ARG A 84 27.10 -18.14 -8.58
CA ARG A 84 28.37 -18.78 -8.98
C ARG A 84 28.68 -19.86 -7.94
N GLN A 85 28.86 -21.10 -8.38
CA GLN A 85 29.31 -22.19 -7.51
C GLN A 85 30.70 -21.78 -7.02
N LEU A 86 30.75 -21.29 -5.79
CA LEU A 86 31.99 -20.95 -5.12
C LEU A 86 32.49 -22.25 -4.47
N PRO A 87 33.76 -22.62 -4.63
CA PRO A 87 34.30 -23.78 -3.94
C PRO A 87 34.17 -23.65 -2.42
N ASP A 88 34.13 -24.77 -1.70
CA ASP A 88 33.92 -24.83 -0.24
C ASP A 88 35.06 -24.23 0.61
N TYR A 89 36.08 -23.66 -0.03
CA TYR A 89 37.20 -22.99 0.63
C TYR A 89 37.22 -21.49 0.32
N CYS A 90 37.69 -20.70 1.29
CA CYS A 90 37.80 -19.26 1.14
C CYS A 90 38.88 -18.89 0.13
N ILE A 91 38.52 -18.07 -0.86
CA ILE A 91 39.48 -17.46 -1.78
C ILE A 91 40.01 -16.20 -1.10
N CYS A 92 41.23 -16.27 -0.58
CA CYS A 92 41.85 -15.16 0.18
C CYS A 92 42.14 -13.91 -0.67
N GLN A 93 42.15 -14.02 -2.00
CA GLN A 93 42.42 -12.90 -2.90
C GLN A 93 41.51 -12.95 -4.14
N PRO A 94 40.79 -11.86 -4.47
CA PRO A 94 39.86 -11.86 -5.60
C PRO A 94 40.58 -12.16 -6.92
N LEU A 95 40.01 -13.06 -7.73
CA LEU A 95 40.51 -13.32 -9.08
C LEU A 95 40.42 -12.03 -9.91
N GLN A 96 41.56 -11.56 -10.41
CA GLN A 96 41.64 -10.43 -11.32
C GLN A 96 41.16 -10.89 -12.71
N LEU A 97 39.88 -10.62 -13.02
CA LEU A 97 39.33 -10.88 -14.34
C LEU A 97 39.71 -9.72 -15.27
N THR A 98 40.63 -9.95 -16.19
CA THR A 98 40.92 -9.00 -17.26
C THR A 98 39.76 -9.01 -18.26
N CYS A 99 38.87 -8.01 -18.18
CA CYS A 99 37.83 -7.84 -19.19
C CYS A 99 38.48 -7.49 -20.53
N LYS A 100 38.33 -8.38 -21.51
CA LYS A 100 38.64 -8.08 -22.91
C LYS A 100 37.57 -7.11 -23.42
N LYS A 101 37.93 -5.85 -23.69
CA LYS A 101 37.04 -4.91 -24.37
C LYS A 101 36.76 -5.44 -25.77
N SER A 102 35.50 -5.72 -26.06
CA SER A 102 34.97 -5.81 -27.43
C SER A 102 34.33 -4.49 -27.80
#